data_AF-A0A554IQK5-F1
#
_entry.id   AF-A0A554IQK5-F1
#
_cell.length_a   1.000
_cell.length_b   1.000
_cell.length_c   1.000
_cell.angle_alpha   90.00
_cell.angle_beta   90.00
_cell.angle_gamma   90.00
#
_symmetry.space_group_name_H-M   'P 1'
#
loop_
_entity.id
_entity.type
_entity.pdbx_description
1 polymer ?
#
loop_
_entity_poly.entity_id
_entity_poly.type
_entity_poly.pdbx_seq_one_letter_code
_entity_poly.pdbx_strand_id
1 'polypeptide(L)'
;MSAFTTRRIREEDPGRDRAERGGWRGAGGVVRSSRTRAVALLVRTVLLSKRIGLLLRGWYRGWKARQEANGRTQRLRRILRRILFILLGILLALLVLAGTVKALVSSGFLGIHTLFSVAGKELPTDEDGYTNFLLLGRGDASHEGPDLTDTIIIASLDPWKTRSAVLLSVPRDLFIADSRTITRGRINEFYRDYKGYLRRKEGQSEEEASRNAMRFLADEIGDRLHLPIHHVLMVDFMAFEQAVDALGGVDIDVPYDIMDTEYPGPDYTYQTFSIKAGRQHLDGATALQYARSRHTTSDFGRSARQQQLITALGEQARETGLLGSPSRITQFTRILAEHTDMTMDFGELLGAAKLGKRIDQSRVISMQLNNENGYDISLVSPGGFLYNPPRDQFDGASVLLPISIPEYPVTWKQLQAFAILLFKMRTIHLSHPQIYVYNAGAQSGLGRLLATELTRYGLAPAETANFPTAEKRDTSVVIARTEADKPVALFFSSLFRLPLELLDPASPLMQDLGQVTIVLGKDYVYQPIQNLLLSP
;
A
#
# COMPACT_ATOMS: atom_id res chain seq x y z
N MET A 1 -40.66 -44.67 55.06
CA MET A 1 -40.82 -46.01 54.45
C MET A 1 -39.51 -46.30 53.71
N SER A 2 -38.57 -47.08 54.25
CA SER A 2 -38.55 -48.55 54.42
C SER A 2 -38.25 -49.30 53.11
N ALA A 3 -37.26 -50.18 52.99
CA ALA A 3 -36.26 -50.65 53.98
C ALA A 3 -35.11 -51.46 53.32
N PHE A 4 -33.93 -51.52 53.98
CA PHE A 4 -33.03 -52.71 54.12
C PHE A 4 -32.38 -53.37 52.87
N THR A 5 -31.14 -53.90 52.82
CA THR A 5 -30.00 -53.99 53.78
C THR A 5 -28.65 -54.37 53.09
N THR A 6 -27.50 -54.02 53.70
CA THR A 6 -26.14 -54.69 53.82
C THR A 6 -25.67 -55.83 52.87
N ARG A 7 -24.39 -56.18 52.61
CA ARG A 7 -22.97 -55.94 53.07
C ARG A 7 -22.03 -56.62 52.00
N ARG A 8 -20.68 -56.72 51.96
CA ARG A 8 -19.43 -56.28 52.67
C ARG A 8 -18.30 -56.28 51.57
N ILE A 9 -17.34 -55.34 51.48
CA ILE A 9 -16.01 -55.20 52.17
C ILE A 9 -14.90 -56.21 51.80
N ARG A 10 -13.83 -55.71 51.13
CA ARG A 10 -12.35 -56.04 51.18
C ARG A 10 -11.88 -57.51 50.94
N GLU A 11 -10.60 -57.86 50.71
CA GLU A 11 -9.31 -57.11 50.58
C GLU A 11 -8.36 -57.73 49.50
N GLU A 12 -7.04 -57.51 49.59
CA GLU A 12 -5.99 -57.63 48.54
C GLU A 12 -5.31 -59.01 48.33
N ASP A 13 -4.36 -59.03 47.38
CA ASP A 13 -3.27 -59.99 47.02
C ASP A 13 -2.22 -60.13 48.19
N PRO A 14 -1.04 -60.83 48.11
CA PRO A 14 -0.49 -61.87 47.20
C PRO A 14 0.08 -63.13 47.94
N GLY A 15 0.77 -64.03 47.21
CA GLY A 15 2.12 -64.46 47.68
C GLY A 15 2.57 -65.95 47.74
N ARG A 16 2.99 -66.50 46.59
CA ARG A 16 4.20 -67.35 46.31
C ARG A 16 4.69 -68.57 47.17
N ASP A 17 5.22 -69.53 46.40
CA ASP A 17 6.44 -70.37 46.57
C ASP A 17 6.49 -71.65 47.48
N ARG A 18 6.84 -72.78 46.80
CA ARG A 18 7.66 -73.96 47.24
C ARG A 18 7.09 -74.87 48.36
N ALA A 19 7.44 -76.16 48.52
CA ALA A 19 7.99 -77.26 47.68
C ALA A 19 7.83 -78.60 48.53
N GLU A 20 8.43 -79.79 48.35
CA GLU A 20 9.41 -80.43 47.43
C GLU A 20 9.38 -81.99 47.63
N ARG A 21 9.94 -82.79 46.69
CA ARG A 21 10.30 -84.25 46.83
C ARG A 21 9.12 -85.26 46.95
N GLY A 22 9.25 -86.56 46.63
CA GLY A 22 10.31 -87.30 45.89
C GLY A 22 10.22 -88.84 45.98
N GLY A 23 10.87 -89.57 45.05
CA GLY A 23 11.09 -91.05 45.08
C GLY A 23 10.06 -91.94 44.34
N TRP A 24 10.28 -93.23 44.07
CA TRP A 24 11.51 -94.07 44.01
C TRP A 24 11.16 -95.49 43.44
N ARG A 25 12.07 -96.15 42.66
CA ARG A 25 12.01 -97.58 42.18
C ARG A 25 10.89 -97.88 41.14
N GLY A 26 10.92 -98.95 40.32
CA GLY A 26 11.86 -100.08 40.15
C GLY A 26 11.74 -100.72 38.73
N ALA A 27 12.31 -101.92 38.48
CA ALA A 27 12.49 -102.51 37.14
C ALA A 27 11.86 -103.91 36.91
N GLY A 28 11.79 -104.35 35.63
CA GLY A 28 11.14 -105.59 35.13
C GLY A 28 10.10 -105.26 34.03
N GLY A 29 9.82 -106.03 32.97
CA GLY A 29 10.01 -107.47 32.68
C GLY A 29 8.65 -108.20 32.79
N VAL A 30 8.12 -109.00 31.85
CA VAL A 30 8.59 -109.56 30.56
C VAL A 30 7.39 -109.78 29.58
N VAL A 31 7.68 -109.76 28.27
CA VAL A 31 6.94 -110.22 27.07
C VAL A 31 5.62 -111.02 27.22
N ARG A 32 4.57 -110.65 26.44
CA ARG A 32 3.66 -111.62 25.77
C ARG A 32 3.01 -111.10 24.46
N SER A 33 2.88 -112.02 23.50
CA SER A 33 2.14 -112.08 22.21
C SER A 33 1.74 -110.80 21.42
N SER A 34 1.92 -110.87 20.09
CA SER A 34 1.95 -109.71 19.18
C SER A 34 0.66 -109.37 18.42
N ARG A 35 -0.40 -110.20 18.43
CA ARG A 35 -1.55 -110.03 17.52
C ARG A 35 -2.55 -108.92 17.90
N THR A 36 -2.75 -108.61 19.18
CA THR A 36 -3.64 -107.51 19.61
C THR A 36 -3.08 -106.12 19.32
N ARG A 37 -1.76 -105.99 19.12
CA ARG A 37 -1.10 -104.70 18.87
C ARG A 37 -1.40 -104.12 17.49
N ALA A 38 -1.70 -104.95 16.49
CA ALA A 38 -1.91 -104.50 15.10
C ALA A 38 -3.17 -103.63 14.94
N VAL A 39 -4.31 -104.07 15.47
CA VAL A 39 -5.58 -103.31 15.41
C VAL A 39 -5.48 -102.01 16.22
N ALA A 40 -4.82 -102.06 17.38
CA ALA A 40 -4.55 -100.87 18.19
C ALA A 40 -3.62 -99.86 17.48
N LEU A 41 -2.69 -100.33 16.63
CA LEU A 41 -1.86 -99.47 15.78
C LEU A 41 -2.71 -98.75 14.73
N LEU A 42 -3.58 -99.48 14.02
CA LEU A 42 -4.44 -98.94 12.95
C LEU A 42 -5.41 -97.86 13.46
N VAL A 43 -6.05 -98.08 14.61
CA VAL A 43 -6.92 -97.07 15.24
C VAL A 43 -6.08 -95.85 15.69
N ARG A 44 -4.88 -96.06 16.23
CA ARG A 44 -3.98 -94.96 16.62
C ARG A 44 -3.48 -94.14 15.44
N THR A 45 -3.11 -94.75 14.31
CA THR A 45 -2.63 -94.00 13.12
C THR A 45 -3.74 -93.17 12.47
N VAL A 46 -4.97 -93.68 12.40
CA VAL A 46 -6.13 -92.92 11.89
C VAL A 46 -6.52 -91.74 12.82
N LEU A 47 -6.38 -91.90 14.14
CA LEU A 47 -6.58 -90.80 15.08
C LEU A 47 -5.44 -89.78 15.03
N LEU A 48 -4.20 -90.24 14.86
CA LEU A 48 -3.02 -89.37 14.75
C LEU A 48 -3.05 -88.53 13.47
N SER A 49 -3.43 -89.12 12.33
CA SER A 49 -3.55 -88.39 11.05
C SER A 49 -4.65 -87.33 11.09
N LYS A 50 -5.80 -87.61 11.73
CA LYS A 50 -6.84 -86.60 12.00
C LYS A 50 -6.34 -85.46 12.89
N ARG A 51 -5.56 -85.75 13.94
CA ARG A 51 -4.93 -84.71 14.80
C ARG A 51 -3.93 -83.85 14.02
N ILE A 52 -3.06 -84.47 13.23
CA ILE A 52 -2.08 -83.75 12.38
C ILE A 52 -2.80 -82.89 11.34
N GLY A 53 -3.85 -83.40 10.69
CA GLY A 53 -4.67 -82.64 9.74
C GLY A 53 -5.36 -81.42 10.34
N LEU A 54 -5.80 -81.49 11.61
CA LEU A 54 -6.34 -80.34 12.34
C LEU A 54 -5.26 -79.30 12.66
N LEU A 55 -4.08 -79.74 13.14
CA LEU A 55 -2.95 -78.85 13.43
C LEU A 55 -2.44 -78.14 12.17
N LEU A 56 -2.29 -78.85 11.06
CA LEU A 56 -1.89 -78.26 9.77
C LEU A 56 -2.93 -77.28 9.22
N ARG A 57 -4.25 -77.56 9.39
CA ARG A 57 -5.31 -76.61 9.03
C ARG A 57 -5.28 -75.35 9.90
N GLY A 58 -5.00 -75.48 11.20
CA GLY A 58 -4.82 -74.34 12.11
C GLY A 58 -3.60 -73.50 11.72
N TRP A 59 -2.45 -74.15 11.52
CA TRP A 59 -1.20 -73.51 11.09
C TRP A 59 -1.35 -72.81 9.74
N TYR A 60 -1.96 -73.45 8.74
CA TYR A 60 -2.17 -72.87 7.41
C TYR A 60 -3.12 -71.66 7.45
N ARG A 61 -4.20 -71.70 8.24
CA ARG A 61 -5.08 -70.54 8.46
C ARG A 61 -4.33 -69.39 9.13
N GLY A 62 -3.53 -69.68 10.18
CA GLY A 62 -2.70 -68.68 10.85
C GLY A 62 -1.61 -68.08 9.96
N TRP A 63 -0.97 -68.91 9.13
CA TRP A 63 0.03 -68.49 8.15
C TRP A 63 -0.60 -67.62 7.04
N LYS A 64 -1.75 -68.04 6.49
CA LYS A 64 -2.48 -67.27 5.48
C LYS A 64 -2.97 -65.93 6.02
N ALA A 65 -3.54 -65.89 7.23
CA ALA A 65 -3.91 -64.63 7.89
C ALA A 65 -2.70 -63.70 8.12
N ARG A 66 -1.53 -64.26 8.49
CA ARG A 66 -0.27 -63.50 8.63
C ARG A 66 0.27 -62.99 7.29
N GLN A 67 0.05 -63.70 6.18
CA GLN A 67 0.37 -63.23 4.83
C GLN A 67 -0.56 -62.08 4.39
N GLU A 68 -1.87 -62.28 4.53
CA GLU A 68 -2.89 -61.30 4.10
C GLU A 68 -2.83 -59.99 4.90
N ALA A 69 -2.48 -60.05 6.20
CA ALA A 69 -2.24 -58.86 7.03
C ALA A 69 -0.93 -58.11 6.67
N ASN A 70 0.13 -58.82 6.26
CA ASN A 70 1.44 -58.20 5.98
C ASN A 70 1.60 -57.75 4.51
N GLY A 71 0.90 -58.35 3.55
CA GLY A 71 1.05 -58.02 2.13
C GLY A 71 0.70 -56.57 1.79
N ARG A 72 -0.41 -56.06 2.36
CA ARG A 72 -0.85 -54.66 2.17
C ARG A 72 0.07 -53.67 2.89
N THR A 73 0.41 -53.93 4.15
CA THR A 73 1.26 -53.04 4.96
C THR A 73 2.70 -52.98 4.46
N GLN A 74 3.28 -54.07 3.93
CA GLN A 74 4.59 -54.00 3.27
C GLN A 74 4.57 -53.25 1.94
N ARG A 75 3.55 -53.43 1.08
CA ARG A 75 3.45 -52.64 -0.16
C ARG A 75 3.27 -51.15 0.14
N LEU A 76 2.37 -50.80 1.06
CA LEU A 76 2.19 -49.42 1.51
C LEU A 76 3.48 -48.82 2.10
N ARG A 77 4.20 -49.54 2.97
CA ARG A 77 5.49 -49.07 3.51
C ARG A 77 6.56 -48.87 2.42
N ARG A 78 6.58 -49.66 1.34
CA ARG A 78 7.50 -49.44 0.20
C ARG A 78 7.10 -48.22 -0.64
N ILE A 79 5.81 -48.02 -0.87
CA ILE A 79 5.28 -46.86 -1.62
C ILE A 79 5.51 -45.57 -0.82
N LEU A 80 5.13 -45.56 0.47
CA LEU A 80 5.37 -44.43 1.38
C LEU A 80 6.86 -44.10 1.52
N ARG A 81 7.76 -45.09 1.58
CA ARG A 81 9.22 -44.84 1.54
C ARG A 81 9.66 -44.22 0.21
N ARG A 82 9.15 -44.67 -0.93
CA ARG A 82 9.48 -44.05 -2.24
C ARG A 82 8.98 -42.61 -2.31
N ILE A 83 7.75 -42.34 -1.88
CA ILE A 83 7.18 -40.98 -1.81
C ILE A 83 8.02 -40.12 -0.86
N LEU A 84 8.40 -40.63 0.33
CA LEU A 84 9.26 -39.93 1.28
C LEU A 84 10.64 -39.60 0.69
N PHE A 85 11.28 -40.54 -0.03
CA PHE A 85 12.56 -40.27 -0.70
C PHE A 85 12.44 -39.28 -1.86
N ILE A 86 11.32 -39.29 -2.60
CA ILE A 86 11.03 -38.29 -3.65
C ILE A 86 10.81 -36.91 -3.02
N LEU A 87 9.99 -36.80 -1.96
CA LEU A 87 9.77 -35.55 -1.23
C LEU A 87 11.05 -35.04 -0.57
N LEU A 88 11.88 -35.92 0.00
CA LEU A 88 13.18 -35.56 0.57
C LEU A 88 14.17 -35.13 -0.52
N GLY A 89 14.13 -35.74 -1.70
CA GLY A 89 14.92 -35.32 -2.86
C GLY A 89 14.48 -33.95 -3.42
N ILE A 90 13.18 -33.69 -3.48
CA ILE A 90 12.61 -32.38 -3.84
C ILE A 90 12.98 -31.33 -2.78
N LEU A 91 12.84 -31.65 -1.49
CA LEU A 91 13.25 -30.78 -0.38
C LEU A 91 14.75 -30.48 -0.43
N LEU A 92 15.60 -31.48 -0.69
CA LEU A 92 17.04 -31.28 -0.84
C LEU A 92 17.37 -30.43 -2.08
N ALA A 93 16.69 -30.64 -3.21
CA ALA A 93 16.83 -29.80 -4.40
C ALA A 93 16.39 -28.36 -4.15
N LEU A 94 15.30 -28.13 -3.40
CA LEU A 94 14.84 -26.81 -2.99
C LEU A 94 15.79 -26.15 -1.99
N LEU A 95 16.38 -26.91 -1.05
CA LEU A 95 17.39 -26.40 -0.11
C LEU A 95 18.71 -26.08 -0.81
N VAL A 96 19.13 -26.87 -1.81
CA VAL A 96 20.28 -26.57 -2.66
C VAL A 96 19.99 -25.34 -3.52
N LEU A 97 18.78 -25.22 -4.11
CA LEU A 97 18.37 -24.06 -4.90
C LEU A 97 18.31 -22.78 -4.04
N ALA A 98 17.71 -22.84 -2.85
CA ALA A 98 17.69 -21.73 -1.90
C ALA A 98 19.12 -21.39 -1.42
N GLY A 99 19.98 -22.39 -1.21
CA GLY A 99 21.38 -22.22 -0.85
C GLY A 99 22.21 -21.56 -1.94
N THR A 100 22.06 -21.98 -3.20
CA THR A 100 22.77 -21.36 -4.34
C THR A 100 22.23 -19.97 -4.65
N VAL A 101 20.91 -19.74 -4.61
CA VAL A 101 20.33 -18.39 -4.72
C VAL A 101 20.84 -17.49 -3.60
N LYS A 102 20.83 -17.94 -2.34
CA LYS A 102 21.38 -17.17 -1.21
C LYS A 102 22.86 -16.86 -1.42
N ALA A 103 23.66 -17.81 -1.88
CA ALA A 103 25.08 -17.62 -2.16
C ALA A 103 25.35 -16.67 -3.35
N LEU A 104 24.55 -16.74 -4.41
CA LEU A 104 24.62 -15.87 -5.59
C LEU A 104 24.21 -14.41 -5.27
N VAL A 105 23.25 -14.23 -4.36
CA VAL A 105 22.88 -12.92 -3.81
C VAL A 105 23.96 -12.40 -2.85
N SER A 106 24.46 -13.22 -1.91
CA SER A 106 25.47 -12.79 -0.94
C SER A 106 26.87 -12.56 -1.51
N SER A 107 27.17 -13.12 -2.68
CA SER A 107 28.43 -12.89 -3.41
C SER A 107 28.38 -11.72 -4.39
N GLY A 108 27.20 -11.09 -4.60
CA GLY A 108 27.01 -10.01 -5.57
C GLY A 108 27.10 -10.46 -7.05
N PHE A 109 27.21 -11.76 -7.31
CA PHE A 109 27.34 -12.31 -8.67
C PHE A 109 26.05 -12.18 -9.50
N LEU A 110 24.88 -12.14 -8.83
CA LEU A 110 23.61 -11.72 -9.45
C LEU A 110 23.61 -10.21 -9.70
N GLY A 111 24.06 -9.81 -10.89
CA GLY A 111 24.05 -8.43 -11.35
C GLY A 111 22.65 -7.80 -11.29
N ILE A 112 22.59 -6.52 -10.96
CA ILE A 112 21.32 -5.82 -10.69
C ILE A 112 20.36 -5.79 -11.90
N HIS A 113 20.90 -5.86 -13.13
CA HIS A 113 20.09 -6.05 -14.34
C HIS A 113 19.32 -7.37 -14.31
N THR A 114 19.92 -8.46 -13.84
CA THR A 114 19.25 -9.77 -13.70
C THR A 114 18.16 -9.72 -12.64
N LEU A 115 18.35 -9.01 -11.53
CA LEU A 115 17.28 -8.80 -10.54
C LEU A 115 16.12 -7.97 -11.12
N PHE A 116 16.41 -6.86 -11.81
CA PHE A 116 15.37 -6.03 -12.45
C PHE A 116 14.77 -6.63 -13.74
N SER A 117 15.30 -7.73 -14.28
CA SER A 117 14.75 -8.45 -15.44
C SER A 117 14.10 -9.80 -15.10
N VAL A 118 14.45 -10.42 -13.98
CA VAL A 118 13.90 -11.73 -13.53
C VAL A 118 12.93 -11.59 -12.35
N ALA A 119 13.12 -10.59 -11.47
CA ALA A 119 12.25 -10.35 -10.31
C ALA A 119 11.45 -9.04 -10.41
N GLY A 120 11.99 -7.99 -11.05
CA GLY A 120 11.29 -6.71 -11.23
C GLY A 120 10.13 -6.79 -12.23
N LYS A 121 8.90 -6.86 -11.72
CA LYS A 121 7.66 -6.94 -12.50
C LYS A 121 7.37 -5.63 -13.25
N GLU A 122 6.52 -5.74 -14.27
CA GLU A 122 5.80 -4.59 -14.82
C GLU A 122 4.63 -4.27 -13.90
N LEU A 123 4.37 -2.97 -13.69
CA LEU A 123 3.28 -2.51 -12.84
C LEU A 123 2.04 -2.19 -13.68
N PRO A 124 0.83 -2.33 -13.10
CA PRO A 124 -0.39 -1.80 -13.70
C PRO A 124 -0.29 -0.28 -13.93
N THR A 125 -1.05 0.19 -14.91
CA THR A 125 -1.21 1.61 -15.22
C THR A 125 -2.67 1.92 -15.48
N ASP A 126 -3.01 3.20 -15.37
CA ASP A 126 -4.27 3.73 -15.90
C ASP A 126 -4.26 3.79 -17.44
N GLU A 127 -5.37 4.27 -18.01
CA GLU A 127 -5.56 4.47 -19.45
C GLU A 127 -4.55 5.45 -20.10
N ASP A 128 -3.94 6.32 -19.30
CA ASP A 128 -2.88 7.23 -19.73
C ASP A 128 -1.48 6.60 -19.62
N GLY A 129 -1.34 5.41 -19.05
CA GLY A 129 -0.05 4.75 -18.86
C GLY A 129 0.71 5.20 -17.61
N TYR A 130 0.04 5.81 -16.62
CA TYR A 130 0.63 6.21 -15.35
C TYR A 130 0.41 5.16 -14.27
N THR A 131 1.40 4.93 -13.41
CA THR A 131 1.23 4.10 -12.21
C THR A 131 0.98 5.00 -11.00
N ASN A 132 -0.25 4.97 -10.51
CA ASN A 132 -0.70 5.70 -9.32
C ASN A 132 -0.56 4.85 -8.04
N PHE A 133 -0.02 5.45 -6.99
CA PHE A 133 0.22 4.89 -5.66
C PHE A 133 -0.44 5.77 -4.59
N LEU A 134 -0.86 5.17 -3.48
CA LEU A 134 -1.21 5.88 -2.24
C LEU A 134 -0.13 5.65 -1.19
N LEU A 135 0.51 6.73 -0.76
CA LEU A 135 1.51 6.75 0.30
C LEU A 135 0.81 7.18 1.59
N LEU A 136 0.88 6.33 2.60
CA LEU A 136 0.27 6.53 3.91
C LEU A 136 1.36 6.60 4.98
N GLY A 137 1.17 7.50 5.95
CA GLY A 137 2.01 7.59 7.15
C GLY A 137 1.15 7.43 8.40
N ARG A 138 1.51 6.48 9.28
CA ARG A 138 0.89 6.28 10.59
C ARG A 138 1.87 6.59 11.74
N GLY A 139 1.34 6.76 12.95
CA GLY A 139 2.15 6.75 14.16
C GLY A 139 2.75 5.36 14.45
N ASP A 140 3.72 5.29 15.35
CA ASP A 140 4.19 3.99 15.86
C ASP A 140 3.15 3.35 16.82
N ALA A 141 3.35 2.06 17.12
CA ALA A 141 2.45 1.25 17.94
C ALA A 141 2.36 1.67 19.43
N SER A 142 3.15 2.68 19.87
CA SER A 142 3.10 3.21 21.24
C SER A 142 2.32 4.53 21.38
N HIS A 143 1.98 5.18 20.25
CA HIS A 143 1.12 6.36 20.23
C HIS A 143 -0.37 5.97 20.39
N GLU A 144 -1.18 6.87 20.94
CA GLU A 144 -2.64 6.70 20.98
C GLU A 144 -3.24 6.71 19.55
N GLY A 145 -4.01 5.68 19.22
CA GLY A 145 -4.61 5.51 17.90
C GLY A 145 -3.63 5.11 16.78
N PRO A 146 -2.85 4.01 16.94
CA PRO A 146 -1.71 3.70 16.07
C PRO A 146 -2.07 3.40 14.61
N ASP A 147 -3.30 2.98 14.31
CA ASP A 147 -3.79 2.78 12.94
C ASP A 147 -4.42 4.06 12.31
N LEU A 148 -4.18 5.26 12.85
CA LEU A 148 -4.58 6.52 12.20
C LEU A 148 -3.57 6.94 11.11
N THR A 149 -4.06 7.23 9.91
CA THR A 149 -3.24 7.69 8.78
C THR A 149 -3.11 9.22 8.75
N ASP A 150 -2.18 9.74 9.56
CA ASP A 150 -1.91 11.18 9.73
C ASP A 150 -1.24 11.84 8.50
N THR A 151 -0.73 11.02 7.56
CA THR A 151 -0.21 11.45 6.25
C THR A 151 -0.86 10.63 5.14
N ILE A 152 -1.38 11.30 4.11
CA ILE A 152 -2.05 10.68 2.96
C ILE A 152 -1.61 11.44 1.70
N ILE A 153 -0.81 10.80 0.84
CA ILE A 153 -0.25 11.42 -0.37
C ILE A 153 -0.47 10.49 -1.57
N ILE A 154 -1.14 10.97 -2.60
CA ILE A 154 -1.28 10.25 -3.87
C ILE A 154 -0.04 10.58 -4.72
N ALA A 155 0.69 9.55 -5.16
CA ALA A 155 1.86 9.68 -6.01
C ALA A 155 1.59 9.03 -7.38
N SER A 156 1.69 9.80 -8.46
CA SER A 156 1.43 9.31 -9.83
C SER A 156 2.65 9.46 -10.72
N LEU A 157 3.20 8.32 -11.16
CA LEU A 157 4.41 8.27 -11.95
C LEU A 157 4.09 8.17 -13.45
N ASP A 158 4.66 9.08 -14.24
CA ASP A 158 4.78 8.96 -15.69
C ASP A 158 6.26 8.74 -16.06
N PRO A 159 6.72 7.47 -16.15
CA PRO A 159 8.11 7.16 -16.45
C PRO A 159 8.42 7.09 -17.96
N TRP A 160 7.50 7.51 -18.84
CA TRP A 160 7.59 7.29 -20.29
C TRP A 160 7.29 8.53 -21.15
N LYS A 161 6.14 9.20 -21.00
CA LYS A 161 5.72 10.33 -21.85
C LYS A 161 6.44 11.62 -21.43
N THR A 162 6.31 12.00 -20.16
CA THR A 162 6.83 13.26 -19.60
C THR A 162 7.98 13.08 -18.61
N ARG A 163 8.26 11.83 -18.19
CA ARG A 163 9.27 11.47 -17.18
C ARG A 163 9.09 12.21 -15.85
N SER A 164 7.84 12.36 -15.41
CA SER A 164 7.44 13.19 -14.26
C SER A 164 6.78 12.40 -13.14
N ALA A 165 6.79 12.97 -11.94
CA ALA A 165 5.93 12.54 -10.84
C ALA A 165 4.97 13.65 -10.43
N VAL A 166 3.81 13.26 -9.93
CA VAL A 166 2.83 14.16 -9.32
C VAL A 166 2.56 13.67 -7.90
N LEU A 167 2.70 14.54 -6.91
CA LEU A 167 2.42 14.29 -5.50
C LEU A 167 1.25 15.19 -5.06
N LEU A 168 0.11 14.59 -4.70
CA LEU A 168 -1.04 15.30 -4.14
C LEU A 168 -1.24 14.89 -2.67
N SER A 169 -0.99 15.83 -1.75
CA SER A 169 -1.32 15.66 -0.34
C SER A 169 -2.82 15.82 -0.11
N VAL A 170 -3.43 14.82 0.54
CA VAL A 170 -4.82 14.82 0.98
C VAL A 170 -4.82 15.04 2.50
N PRO A 171 -5.51 16.07 3.03
CA PRO A 171 -5.48 16.33 4.47
C PRO A 171 -6.26 15.25 5.22
N ARG A 172 -5.65 14.74 6.28
CA ARG A 172 -6.15 13.66 7.15
C ARG A 172 -7.58 13.90 7.68
N ASP A 173 -7.97 15.17 7.84
CA ASP A 173 -9.25 15.62 8.40
C ASP A 173 -10.33 15.84 7.31
N LEU A 174 -10.05 15.51 6.03
CA LEU A 174 -11.05 15.46 4.96
C LEU A 174 -12.17 14.47 5.32
N PHE A 175 -13.40 14.95 5.31
CA PHE A 175 -14.57 14.19 5.76
C PHE A 175 -15.36 13.62 4.59
N ILE A 176 -15.63 12.32 4.65
CA ILE A 176 -16.50 11.61 3.71
C ILE A 176 -17.84 11.35 4.40
N ALA A 177 -18.91 11.83 3.79
CA ALA A 177 -20.28 11.69 4.29
C ALA A 177 -21.00 10.43 3.80
N ASP A 178 -20.44 9.74 2.80
CA ASP A 178 -21.12 8.81 1.91
C ASP A 178 -20.22 7.65 1.42
N SER A 179 -19.46 7.01 2.32
CA SER A 179 -18.60 5.87 1.94
C SER A 179 -19.43 4.60 1.64
N ARG A 180 -18.89 3.69 0.81
CA ARG A 180 -19.58 2.45 0.41
C ARG A 180 -19.67 1.42 1.55
N THR A 181 -18.86 1.54 2.60
CA THR A 181 -18.72 0.47 3.62
C THR A 181 -18.62 0.98 5.06
N ILE A 182 -17.94 2.11 5.29
CA ILE A 182 -18.06 2.90 6.53
C ILE A 182 -19.18 3.93 6.35
N THR A 183 -20.00 4.21 7.37
CA THR A 183 -21.14 5.14 7.21
C THR A 183 -20.72 6.56 6.83
N ARG A 184 -19.78 7.14 7.58
CA ARG A 184 -19.19 8.48 7.41
C ARG A 184 -17.99 8.63 8.37
N GLY A 185 -17.09 9.59 8.13
CA GLY A 185 -15.98 9.89 9.04
C GLY A 185 -14.88 10.73 8.39
N ARG A 186 -13.78 10.99 9.11
CA ARG A 186 -12.57 11.58 8.53
C ARG A 186 -11.75 10.50 7.84
N ILE A 187 -11.06 10.88 6.76
CA ILE A 187 -10.34 9.93 5.90
C ILE A 187 -9.21 9.18 6.63
N ASN A 188 -8.63 9.76 7.70
CA ASN A 188 -7.63 9.09 8.52
C ASN A 188 -8.16 8.01 9.47
N GLU A 189 -9.47 7.99 9.72
CA GLU A 189 -10.15 6.99 10.54
C GLU A 189 -10.49 5.71 9.74
N PHE A 190 -10.55 5.83 8.41
CA PHE A 190 -11.10 4.79 7.52
C PHE A 190 -10.29 3.49 7.53
N TYR A 191 -8.95 3.57 7.49
CA TYR A 191 -8.10 2.38 7.55
C TYR A 191 -8.26 1.64 8.89
N ARG A 192 -8.15 2.35 10.02
CA ARG A 192 -8.39 1.82 11.38
C ARG A 192 -9.76 1.14 11.49
N ASP A 193 -10.82 1.83 11.06
CA ASP A 193 -12.18 1.40 11.33
C ASP A 193 -12.62 0.23 10.43
N TYR A 194 -12.20 0.22 9.16
CA TYR A 194 -12.48 -0.93 8.29
C TYR A 194 -11.58 -2.14 8.63
N LYS A 195 -10.28 -1.96 8.93
CA LYS A 195 -9.42 -3.03 9.48
C LYS A 195 -10.04 -3.63 10.76
N GLY A 196 -10.52 -2.77 11.64
CA GLY A 196 -11.24 -3.13 12.86
C GLY A 196 -12.59 -3.79 12.61
N TYR A 197 -13.28 -3.53 11.50
CA TYR A 197 -14.46 -4.26 11.06
C TYR A 197 -14.08 -5.66 10.57
N LEU A 198 -13.18 -5.76 9.60
CA LEU A 198 -12.75 -7.02 8.97
C LEU A 198 -12.30 -8.06 10.02
N ARG A 199 -11.44 -7.66 10.96
CA ARG A 199 -10.97 -8.55 12.04
C ARG A 199 -12.07 -8.99 13.01
N ARG A 200 -13.01 -8.10 13.36
CA ARG A 200 -14.05 -8.37 14.40
C ARG A 200 -15.36 -8.93 13.85
N LYS A 201 -15.60 -8.85 12.54
CA LYS A 201 -16.86 -9.27 11.89
C LYS A 201 -16.67 -10.37 10.85
N GLU A 202 -15.59 -10.33 10.07
CA GLU A 202 -15.28 -11.35 9.07
C GLU A 202 -14.25 -12.38 9.57
N GLY A 203 -13.45 -12.03 10.58
CA GLY A 203 -12.45 -12.91 11.17
C GLY A 203 -11.14 -13.01 10.39
N GLN A 204 -10.87 -12.06 9.49
CA GLN A 204 -9.63 -11.95 8.72
C GLN A 204 -8.40 -11.83 9.62
N SER A 205 -7.23 -12.24 9.11
CA SER A 205 -5.95 -12.06 9.82
C SER A 205 -5.56 -10.58 9.93
N GLU A 206 -4.53 -10.24 10.73
CA GLU A 206 -4.04 -8.85 10.83
C GLU A 206 -3.50 -8.36 9.47
N GLU A 207 -2.73 -9.20 8.80
CA GLU A 207 -2.07 -8.94 7.52
C GLU A 207 -3.06 -8.94 6.35
N GLU A 208 -4.14 -9.70 6.44
CA GLU A 208 -5.25 -9.72 5.49
C GLU A 208 -6.13 -8.49 5.64
N ALA A 209 -6.58 -8.20 6.87
CA ALA A 209 -7.39 -7.03 7.18
C ALA A 209 -6.64 -5.71 6.92
N SER A 210 -5.35 -5.64 7.21
CA SER A 210 -4.50 -4.48 6.87
C SER A 210 -4.48 -4.23 5.36
N ARG A 211 -4.19 -5.27 4.57
CA ARG A 211 -4.13 -5.19 3.09
C ARG A 211 -5.47 -4.79 2.48
N ASN A 212 -6.57 -5.36 2.99
CA ASN A 212 -7.91 -5.07 2.51
C ASN A 212 -8.38 -3.67 2.93
N ALA A 213 -8.02 -3.21 4.14
CA ALA A 213 -8.30 -1.84 4.59
C ALA A 213 -7.49 -0.77 3.84
N MET A 214 -6.24 -1.05 3.50
CA MET A 214 -5.45 -0.19 2.60
C MET A 214 -6.08 -0.09 1.20
N ARG A 215 -6.57 -1.21 0.64
CA ARG A 215 -7.25 -1.21 -0.67
C ARG A 215 -8.57 -0.41 -0.61
N PHE A 216 -9.42 -0.65 0.38
CA PHE A 216 -10.64 0.14 0.59
C PHE A 216 -10.37 1.65 0.70
N LEU A 217 -9.33 2.07 1.45
CA LEU A 217 -8.95 3.48 1.54
C LEU A 217 -8.49 4.05 0.19
N ALA A 218 -7.76 3.26 -0.61
CA ALA A 218 -7.39 3.63 -1.97
C ALA A 218 -8.60 3.71 -2.92
N ASP A 219 -9.55 2.80 -2.81
CA ASP A 219 -10.76 2.76 -3.64
C ASP A 219 -11.69 3.95 -3.31
N GLU A 220 -11.94 4.26 -2.01
CA GLU A 220 -12.78 5.39 -1.57
C GLU A 220 -12.22 6.76 -1.97
N ILE A 221 -10.89 6.91 -2.08
CA ILE A 221 -10.21 8.10 -2.60
C ILE A 221 -10.23 8.10 -4.14
N GLY A 222 -9.91 6.98 -4.76
CA GLY A 222 -9.76 6.84 -6.21
C GLY A 222 -11.08 7.02 -6.97
N ASP A 223 -12.16 6.42 -6.48
CA ASP A 223 -13.53 6.63 -6.98
C ASP A 223 -13.89 8.12 -6.99
N ARG A 224 -13.60 8.82 -5.89
CA ARG A 224 -13.98 10.23 -5.72
C ARG A 224 -13.21 11.18 -6.63
N LEU A 225 -11.95 10.89 -6.93
CA LEU A 225 -11.11 11.67 -7.82
C LEU A 225 -11.14 11.21 -9.28
N HIS A 226 -11.86 10.13 -9.60
CA HIS A 226 -11.78 9.41 -10.88
C HIS A 226 -10.33 9.03 -11.27
N LEU A 227 -9.54 8.59 -10.30
CA LEU A 227 -8.12 8.25 -10.43
C LEU A 227 -7.87 6.85 -9.84
N PRO A 228 -7.65 5.80 -10.65
CA PRO A 228 -7.44 4.46 -10.12
C PRO A 228 -6.09 4.38 -9.38
N ILE A 229 -6.11 3.96 -8.11
CA ILE A 229 -4.94 3.78 -7.27
C ILE A 229 -4.58 2.29 -7.25
N HIS A 230 -3.43 1.93 -7.79
CA HIS A 230 -3.06 0.52 -8.02
C HIS A 230 -2.44 -0.14 -6.78
N HIS A 231 -1.64 0.64 -6.06
CA HIS A 231 -0.78 0.18 -4.98
C HIS A 231 -0.82 1.14 -3.79
N VAL A 232 -0.61 0.59 -2.59
CA VAL A 232 -0.58 1.33 -1.33
C VAL A 232 0.66 0.94 -0.56
N LEU A 233 1.31 1.93 0.06
CA LEU A 233 2.49 1.80 0.90
C LEU A 233 2.22 2.58 2.19
N MET A 234 2.10 1.90 3.32
CA MET A 234 1.90 2.52 4.64
C MET A 234 3.11 2.34 5.52
N VAL A 235 3.79 3.45 5.77
CA VAL A 235 5.05 3.57 6.52
C VAL A 235 4.71 4.07 7.94
N ASP A 236 5.34 3.49 8.97
CA ASP A 236 5.32 4.06 10.32
C ASP A 236 6.57 4.90 10.61
N PHE A 237 6.57 5.59 11.75
CA PHE A 237 7.68 6.46 12.14
C PHE A 237 9.03 5.72 12.21
N MET A 238 9.04 4.47 12.68
CA MET A 238 10.26 3.67 12.83
C MET A 238 10.77 3.18 11.46
N ALA A 239 9.87 2.78 10.57
CA ALA A 239 10.18 2.48 9.18
C ALA A 239 10.80 3.68 8.45
N PHE A 240 10.26 4.89 8.69
CA PHE A 240 10.75 6.13 8.10
C PHE A 240 12.16 6.47 8.59
N GLU A 241 12.39 6.49 9.91
CA GLU A 241 13.71 6.78 10.50
C GLU A 241 14.78 5.80 9.98
N GLN A 242 14.51 4.49 10.05
CA GLN A 242 15.45 3.47 9.56
C GLN A 242 15.71 3.55 8.05
N ALA A 243 14.74 4.00 7.24
CA ALA A 243 14.92 4.17 5.79
C ALA A 243 15.82 5.37 5.46
N VAL A 244 15.69 6.49 6.20
CA VAL A 244 16.59 7.65 6.09
C VAL A 244 18.00 7.28 6.52
N ASP A 245 18.17 6.62 7.66
CA ASP A 245 19.49 6.22 8.18
C ASP A 245 20.17 5.17 7.27
N ALA A 246 19.41 4.25 6.67
CA ALA A 246 19.93 3.29 5.69
C ALA A 246 20.38 3.94 4.36
N LEU A 247 19.92 5.16 4.08
CA LEU A 247 20.41 6.01 2.99
C LEU A 247 21.55 6.94 3.44
N GLY A 248 21.94 6.91 4.72
CA GLY A 248 22.98 7.77 5.28
C GLY A 248 22.54 9.22 5.44
N GLY A 249 21.30 9.44 5.88
CA GLY A 249 20.69 10.77 6.03
C GLY A 249 20.07 11.30 4.74
N VAL A 250 19.57 12.54 4.76
CA VAL A 250 18.97 13.22 3.60
C VAL A 250 19.24 14.73 3.64
N ASP A 251 19.65 15.30 2.50
CA ASP A 251 19.87 16.75 2.38
C ASP A 251 18.59 17.50 2.03
N ILE A 252 18.25 18.50 2.83
CA ILE A 252 17.06 19.35 2.70
C ILE A 252 17.47 20.81 2.64
N ASP A 253 16.83 21.61 1.78
CA ASP A 253 16.95 23.07 1.81
C ASP A 253 15.76 23.64 2.60
N VAL A 254 16.01 24.00 3.86
CA VAL A 254 14.97 24.42 4.80
C VAL A 254 14.54 25.86 4.47
N PRO A 255 13.27 26.11 4.09
CA PRO A 255 12.87 27.40 3.50
C PRO A 255 12.82 28.57 4.50
N TYR A 256 12.71 28.29 5.79
CA TYR A 256 12.67 29.28 6.87
C TYR A 256 12.97 28.60 8.21
N ASP A 257 13.38 29.39 9.21
CA ASP A 257 13.61 28.91 10.58
C ASP A 257 12.34 28.26 11.17
N ILE A 258 12.50 27.07 11.75
CA ILE A 258 11.45 26.33 12.44
C ILE A 258 11.84 26.23 13.92
N MET A 259 10.88 26.46 14.81
CA MET A 259 11.05 26.36 16.26
C MET A 259 9.74 25.87 16.87
N ASP A 260 9.65 24.57 17.04
CA ASP A 260 8.48 23.86 17.54
C ASP A 260 8.63 23.57 19.03
N THR A 261 8.15 24.49 19.88
CA THR A 261 8.27 24.43 21.34
C THR A 261 7.33 23.42 22.01
N GLU A 262 6.34 22.91 21.27
CA GLU A 262 5.34 21.93 21.72
C GLU A 262 5.47 20.62 20.92
N TYR A 263 6.66 20.32 20.41
CA TYR A 263 6.90 19.06 19.71
C TYR A 263 6.74 17.89 20.71
N PRO A 264 6.02 16.81 20.37
CA PRO A 264 5.79 15.69 21.30
C PRO A 264 7.08 15.08 21.86
N GLY A 265 7.20 15.07 23.18
CA GLY A 265 8.24 14.38 23.95
C GLY A 265 7.78 13.01 24.46
N PRO A 266 8.68 12.26 25.14
CA PRO A 266 8.31 11.04 25.85
C PRO A 266 7.32 11.34 26.99
N ASP A 267 6.60 10.32 27.46
CA ASP A 267 5.73 10.39 28.64
C ASP A 267 4.71 11.56 28.65
N TYR A 268 4.14 11.88 27.49
CA TYR A 268 3.21 13.00 27.26
C TYR A 268 3.79 14.40 27.57
N THR A 269 5.12 14.53 27.59
CA THR A 269 5.81 15.82 27.72
C THR A 269 5.92 16.56 26.38
N TYR A 270 6.41 17.81 26.42
CA TYR A 270 6.81 18.58 25.25
C TYR A 270 8.33 18.79 25.24
N GLN A 271 8.91 18.79 24.05
CA GLN A 271 10.30 19.13 23.77
C GLN A 271 10.37 20.22 22.71
N THR A 272 11.47 20.97 22.66
CA THR A 272 11.68 21.97 21.59
C THR A 272 12.47 21.38 20.44
N PHE A 273 11.84 21.21 19.29
CA PHE A 273 12.54 20.98 18.02
C PHE A 273 12.87 22.32 17.36
N SER A 274 14.08 22.51 16.84
CA SER A 274 14.38 23.69 16.03
C SER A 274 15.43 23.39 14.97
N ILE A 275 15.24 23.97 13.78
CA ILE A 275 16.12 23.84 12.63
C ILE A 275 16.18 25.17 11.87
N LYS A 276 17.37 25.50 11.35
CA LYS A 276 17.65 26.77 10.69
C LYS A 276 17.47 26.71 9.18
N ALA A 277 17.08 27.83 8.58
CA ALA A 277 16.93 27.98 7.14
C ALA A 277 18.23 27.65 6.36
N GLY A 278 18.08 27.27 5.09
CA GLY A 278 19.15 26.85 4.19
C GLY A 278 19.41 25.34 4.20
N ARG A 279 20.51 24.92 3.56
CA ARG A 279 20.87 23.50 3.39
C ARG A 279 21.24 22.86 4.73
N GLN A 280 20.54 21.79 5.08
CA GLN A 280 20.71 20.97 6.27
C GLN A 280 20.77 19.50 5.89
N HIS A 281 21.63 18.72 6.55
CA HIS A 281 21.70 17.27 6.42
C HIS A 281 20.98 16.62 7.61
N LEU A 282 19.95 15.82 7.35
CA LEU A 282 19.07 15.25 8.38
C LEU A 282 19.31 13.75 8.53
N ASP A 283 19.52 13.28 9.76
CA ASP A 283 19.35 11.87 10.12
C ASP A 283 17.86 11.49 10.20
N GLY A 284 17.54 10.21 10.41
CA GLY A 284 16.15 9.72 10.45
C GLY A 284 15.29 10.43 11.48
N ALA A 285 15.79 10.60 12.71
CA ALA A 285 15.08 11.26 13.80
C ALA A 285 14.82 12.74 13.49
N THR A 286 15.82 13.47 12.99
CA THR A 286 15.69 14.89 12.62
C THR A 286 14.76 15.07 11.42
N ALA A 287 14.83 14.17 10.43
CA ALA A 287 13.92 14.13 9.29
C ALA A 287 12.47 13.84 9.73
N LEU A 288 12.26 12.97 10.72
CA LEU A 288 10.93 12.70 11.26
C LEU A 288 10.39 13.92 12.02
N GLN A 289 11.21 14.60 12.84
CA GLN A 289 10.83 15.84 13.52
C GLN A 289 10.42 16.93 12.50
N TYR A 290 11.20 17.09 11.43
CA TYR A 290 10.88 17.98 10.30
C TYR A 290 9.54 17.60 9.62
N ALA A 291 9.30 16.31 9.39
CA ALA A 291 8.05 15.79 8.81
C ALA A 291 6.81 15.95 9.72
N ARG A 292 6.99 15.99 11.04
CA ARG A 292 5.91 16.00 12.05
C ARG A 292 5.58 17.38 12.62
N SER A 293 6.52 18.34 12.61
CA SER A 293 6.35 19.68 13.20
C SER A 293 5.08 20.40 12.72
N ARG A 294 4.49 21.20 13.63
CA ARG A 294 3.25 21.97 13.45
C ARG A 294 3.30 23.40 14.02
N HIS A 295 4.15 23.74 14.97
CA HIS A 295 3.92 24.97 15.76
C HIS A 295 4.24 26.29 15.04
N THR A 296 5.21 26.32 14.11
CA THR A 296 5.49 27.54 13.28
C THR A 296 4.74 27.56 11.95
N THR A 297 3.91 26.57 11.64
CA THR A 297 3.39 26.34 10.29
C THR A 297 2.01 25.69 10.28
N SER A 298 1.13 26.13 9.39
CA SER A 298 -0.14 25.41 9.13
C SER A 298 0.08 23.93 8.75
N ASP A 299 -1.01 23.15 8.78
CA ASP A 299 -1.02 21.76 8.27
C ASP A 299 -0.53 21.67 6.81
N PHE A 300 -0.59 22.77 6.06
CA PHE A 300 -0.05 22.88 4.70
C PHE A 300 1.48 22.94 4.69
N GLY A 301 2.08 23.67 5.63
CA GLY A 301 3.54 23.64 5.84
C GLY A 301 4.06 22.26 6.24
N ARG A 302 3.30 21.46 7.00
CA ARG A 302 3.67 20.07 7.29
C ARG A 302 3.72 19.22 6.01
N SER A 303 2.66 19.24 5.20
CA SER A 303 2.62 18.41 3.99
C SER A 303 3.60 18.88 2.91
N ALA A 304 3.91 20.17 2.82
CA ALA A 304 5.00 20.67 1.99
C ALA A 304 6.36 20.06 2.40
N ARG A 305 6.68 20.02 3.71
CA ARG A 305 7.89 19.33 4.22
C ARG A 305 7.89 17.84 3.93
N GLN A 306 6.74 17.17 4.00
CA GLN A 306 6.61 15.74 3.67
C GLN A 306 6.88 15.48 2.17
N GLN A 307 6.37 16.31 1.26
CA GLN A 307 6.64 16.22 -0.18
C GLN A 307 8.10 16.55 -0.53
N GLN A 308 8.70 17.50 0.19
CA GLN A 308 10.12 17.81 0.07
C GLN A 308 10.99 16.61 0.47
N LEU A 309 10.71 15.98 1.61
CA LEU A 309 11.39 14.77 2.08
C LEU A 309 11.25 13.60 1.10
N ILE A 310 10.05 13.34 0.56
CA ILE A 310 9.83 12.28 -0.44
C ILE A 310 10.70 12.53 -1.69
N THR A 311 10.82 13.78 -2.13
CA THR A 311 11.63 14.16 -3.28
C THR A 311 13.13 13.98 -3.00
N ALA A 312 13.60 14.47 -1.85
CA ALA A 312 15.01 14.39 -1.44
C ALA A 312 15.46 12.95 -1.13
N LEU A 313 14.59 12.10 -0.56
CA LEU A 313 14.89 10.67 -0.38
C LEU A 313 15.00 9.94 -1.72
N GLY A 314 14.23 10.35 -2.73
CA GLY A 314 14.38 9.89 -4.12
C GLY A 314 15.70 10.30 -4.76
N GLU A 315 16.25 11.47 -4.36
CA GLU A 315 17.56 11.97 -4.76
C GLU A 315 18.69 11.19 -4.07
N GLN A 316 18.67 11.12 -2.75
CA GLN A 316 19.61 10.35 -1.93
C GLN A 316 19.70 8.88 -2.38
N ALA A 317 18.56 8.23 -2.68
CA ALA A 317 18.53 6.86 -3.19
C ALA A 317 19.17 6.68 -4.59
N ARG A 318 19.32 7.75 -5.36
CA ARG A 318 20.04 7.77 -6.65
C ARG A 318 21.52 8.04 -6.44
N GLU A 319 21.88 9.05 -5.64
CA GLU A 319 23.27 9.44 -5.37
C GLU A 319 24.05 8.37 -4.60
N THR A 320 23.45 7.80 -3.55
CA THR A 320 24.01 6.64 -2.83
C THR A 320 24.12 5.38 -3.69
N GLY A 321 23.58 5.37 -4.91
CA GLY A 321 23.57 4.21 -5.77
C GLY A 321 22.82 3.02 -5.18
N LEU A 322 21.80 3.24 -4.33
CA LEU A 322 20.93 2.18 -3.82
C LEU A 322 20.41 1.32 -4.99
N LEU A 323 19.89 1.98 -6.04
CA LEU A 323 19.43 1.35 -7.28
C LEU A 323 20.56 0.91 -8.24
N GLY A 324 21.77 0.77 -7.73
CA GLY A 324 22.96 0.22 -8.39
C GLY A 324 23.56 -1.00 -7.67
N SER A 325 23.19 -1.27 -6.41
CA SER A 325 23.78 -2.33 -5.58
C SER A 325 22.74 -3.37 -5.13
N PRO A 326 22.83 -4.64 -5.56
CA PRO A 326 21.93 -5.73 -5.13
C PRO A 326 21.83 -5.91 -3.62
N SER A 327 22.95 -5.78 -2.90
CA SER A 327 22.99 -5.92 -1.44
C SER A 327 22.33 -4.74 -0.73
N ARG A 328 22.54 -3.49 -1.20
CA ARG A 328 21.84 -2.31 -0.66
C ARG A 328 20.34 -2.39 -0.90
N ILE A 329 19.90 -2.80 -2.10
CA ILE A 329 18.46 -3.07 -2.35
C ILE A 329 17.94 -4.09 -1.35
N THR A 330 18.59 -5.25 -1.22
CA THR A 330 18.11 -6.33 -0.34
C THR A 330 18.02 -5.88 1.12
N GLN A 331 19.01 -5.10 1.60
CA GLN A 331 18.99 -4.50 2.93
C GLN A 331 17.83 -3.51 3.11
N PHE A 332 17.67 -2.55 2.20
CA PHE A 332 16.63 -1.53 2.25
C PHE A 332 15.21 -2.12 2.13
N THR A 333 15.00 -3.05 1.20
CA THR A 333 13.71 -3.76 1.06
C THR A 333 13.37 -4.61 2.28
N ARG A 334 14.37 -5.07 3.05
CA ARG A 334 14.13 -5.80 4.30
C ARG A 334 13.70 -4.86 5.42
N ILE A 335 14.34 -3.70 5.57
CA ILE A 335 13.94 -2.64 6.50
C ILE A 335 12.48 -2.23 6.24
N LEU A 336 12.13 -2.00 4.97
CA LEU A 336 10.74 -1.78 4.59
C LEU A 336 9.84 -2.97 4.93
N ALA A 337 10.19 -4.20 4.56
CA ALA A 337 9.36 -5.38 4.81
C ALA A 337 9.16 -5.74 6.30
N GLU A 338 10.04 -5.28 7.19
CA GLU A 338 9.94 -5.52 8.65
C GLU A 338 9.01 -4.49 9.34
N HIS A 339 8.79 -3.29 8.76
CA HIS A 339 8.00 -2.19 9.38
C HIS A 339 6.98 -1.47 8.45
N THR A 340 6.76 -1.93 7.22
CA THR A 340 5.87 -1.29 6.24
C THR A 340 4.73 -2.21 5.81
N ASP A 341 3.49 -1.78 6.01
CA ASP A 341 2.30 -2.41 5.44
C ASP A 341 2.20 -2.04 3.95
N MET A 342 2.03 -3.00 3.04
CA MET A 342 1.91 -2.69 1.59
C MET A 342 0.97 -3.65 0.84
N THR A 343 0.40 -3.16 -0.26
CA THR A 343 -0.44 -3.98 -1.17
C THR A 343 0.33 -4.54 -2.37
N MET A 344 1.60 -4.18 -2.52
CA MET A 344 2.57 -4.73 -3.48
C MET A 344 3.21 -6.03 -2.98
N ASP A 345 3.66 -6.89 -3.90
CA ASP A 345 4.71 -7.87 -3.60
C ASP A 345 6.13 -7.36 -3.92
N PHE A 346 7.15 -8.13 -3.53
CA PHE A 346 8.56 -7.76 -3.73
C PHE A 346 8.94 -7.50 -5.19
N GLY A 347 8.35 -8.22 -6.15
CA GLY A 347 8.60 -8.00 -7.57
C GLY A 347 7.97 -6.72 -8.09
N GLU A 348 6.80 -6.35 -7.54
CA GLU A 348 6.15 -5.07 -7.80
C GLU A 348 6.91 -3.91 -7.16
N LEU A 349 7.43 -4.07 -5.94
CA LEU A 349 8.29 -3.08 -5.27
C LEU A 349 9.57 -2.80 -6.07
N LEU A 350 10.21 -3.83 -6.64
CA LEU A 350 11.31 -3.67 -7.59
C LEU A 350 10.87 -3.01 -8.90
N GLY A 351 9.63 -3.27 -9.35
CA GLY A 351 8.98 -2.54 -10.46
C GLY A 351 8.88 -1.04 -10.16
N ALA A 352 8.37 -0.66 -8.99
CA ALA A 352 8.20 0.73 -8.57
C ALA A 352 9.55 1.47 -8.51
N ALA A 353 10.58 0.86 -7.92
CA ALA A 353 11.94 1.41 -7.92
C ALA A 353 12.51 1.60 -9.34
N LYS A 354 12.21 0.68 -10.26
CA LYS A 354 12.58 0.74 -11.69
C LYS A 354 11.79 1.80 -12.47
N LEU A 355 10.59 2.18 -12.02
CA LEU A 355 9.85 3.36 -12.53
C LEU A 355 10.45 4.65 -11.98
N GLY A 356 10.65 4.75 -10.66
CA GLY A 356 11.23 5.93 -9.98
C GLY A 356 12.59 6.36 -10.56
N LYS A 357 13.45 5.39 -10.91
CA LYS A 357 14.75 5.66 -11.57
C LYS A 357 14.63 6.38 -12.93
N ARG A 358 13.48 6.32 -13.61
CA ARG A 358 13.24 6.95 -14.91
C ARG A 358 12.77 8.40 -14.79
N ILE A 359 12.18 8.75 -13.65
CA ILE A 359 11.67 10.09 -13.36
C ILE A 359 12.82 11.10 -13.36
N ASP A 360 12.53 12.29 -13.86
CA ASP A 360 13.37 13.47 -13.75
C ASP A 360 12.95 14.25 -12.51
N GLN A 361 13.90 14.50 -11.60
CA GLN A 361 13.63 15.16 -10.31
C GLN A 361 13.25 16.64 -10.49
N SER A 362 13.65 17.27 -11.60
CA SER A 362 13.18 18.61 -11.98
C SER A 362 11.71 18.63 -12.46
N ARG A 363 11.09 17.45 -12.58
CA ARG A 363 9.74 17.25 -13.12
C ARG A 363 8.83 16.58 -12.08
N VAL A 364 8.95 17.00 -10.82
CA VAL A 364 8.05 16.60 -9.73
C VAL A 364 7.09 17.76 -9.43
N ILE A 365 5.79 17.55 -9.68
CA ILE A 365 4.73 18.50 -9.29
C ILE A 365 4.25 18.11 -7.90
N SER A 366 4.26 19.05 -6.96
CA SER A 366 3.77 18.85 -5.59
C SER A 366 2.64 19.82 -5.28
N MET A 367 1.48 19.30 -4.88
CA MET A 367 0.28 20.07 -4.54
C MET A 367 -0.45 19.49 -3.33
N GLN A 368 -1.39 20.22 -2.75
CA GLN A 368 -2.17 19.79 -1.59
C GLN A 368 -3.61 20.28 -1.64
N LEU A 369 -4.56 19.44 -1.26
CA LEU A 369 -5.93 19.89 -1.01
C LEU A 369 -5.98 20.71 0.28
N ASN A 370 -6.35 21.98 0.18
CA ASN A 370 -6.33 22.94 1.28
C ASN A 370 -7.68 23.68 1.43
N ASN A 371 -7.81 24.48 2.49
CA ASN A 371 -9.02 25.29 2.77
C ASN A 371 -8.78 26.81 2.78
N GLU A 372 -7.63 27.28 2.30
CA GLU A 372 -7.25 28.70 2.30
C GLU A 372 -8.18 29.54 1.41
N ASN A 373 -8.83 28.89 0.44
CA ASN A 373 -9.72 29.50 -0.56
C ASN A 373 -11.20 29.16 -0.30
N GLY A 374 -11.56 28.98 0.98
CA GLY A 374 -12.91 28.59 1.40
C GLY A 374 -13.92 29.74 1.29
N TYR A 375 -14.44 30.20 2.42
CA TYR A 375 -15.31 31.38 2.47
C TYR A 375 -14.55 32.71 2.49
N ASP A 376 -13.23 32.67 2.65
CA ASP A 376 -12.35 33.83 2.50
C ASP A 376 -11.72 33.82 1.10
N ILE A 377 -11.93 34.91 0.36
CA ILE A 377 -11.40 35.12 -1.01
C ILE A 377 -10.20 36.08 -1.03
N SER A 378 -9.69 36.48 0.14
CA SER A 378 -8.48 37.33 0.26
C SER A 378 -7.19 36.52 0.17
N LEU A 379 -7.25 35.21 0.45
CA LEU A 379 -6.20 34.23 0.25
C LEU A 379 -6.62 33.29 -0.89
N VAL A 380 -5.73 33.07 -1.87
CA VAL A 380 -5.97 32.12 -2.96
C VAL A 380 -4.68 31.37 -3.29
N SER A 381 -4.64 30.07 -2.99
CA SER A 381 -3.50 29.17 -3.22
C SER A 381 -3.86 27.93 -4.06
N PRO A 382 -2.89 27.26 -4.69
CA PRO A 382 -3.15 26.04 -5.46
C PRO A 382 -3.68 24.88 -4.60
N GLY A 383 -4.76 24.25 -5.04
CA GLY A 383 -5.42 23.13 -4.35
C GLY A 383 -6.49 23.54 -3.32
N GLY A 384 -6.80 24.82 -3.18
CA GLY A 384 -7.87 25.30 -2.30
C GLY A 384 -9.28 24.98 -2.82
N PHE A 385 -9.71 23.76 -2.49
CA PHE A 385 -11.00 23.16 -2.87
C PHE A 385 -11.81 22.68 -1.67
N LEU A 386 -11.33 22.90 -0.44
CA LEU A 386 -12.00 22.49 0.80
C LEU A 386 -12.44 23.70 1.63
N TYR A 387 -13.32 23.48 2.60
CA TYR A 387 -13.67 24.44 3.65
C TYR A 387 -13.83 23.74 5.00
N ASN A 388 -13.66 24.49 6.09
CA ASN A 388 -13.91 23.99 7.46
C ASN A 388 -15.30 24.47 7.92
N PRO A 389 -16.31 23.58 8.05
CA PRO A 389 -17.65 23.95 8.50
C PRO A 389 -17.70 24.28 10.01
N PRO A 390 -18.84 24.80 10.51
CA PRO A 390 -19.09 24.94 11.95
C PRO A 390 -18.93 23.60 12.70
N ARG A 391 -18.11 23.58 13.76
CA ARG A 391 -17.70 22.35 14.47
C ARG A 391 -18.84 21.69 15.25
N ASP A 392 -19.87 22.44 15.60
CA ASP A 392 -21.11 21.98 16.22
C ASP A 392 -21.92 21.01 15.33
N GLN A 393 -21.75 21.09 14.01
CA GLN A 393 -22.36 20.15 13.06
C GLN A 393 -21.66 18.77 13.04
N PHE A 394 -20.50 18.65 13.69
CA PHE A 394 -19.61 17.47 13.66
C PHE A 394 -19.17 17.06 15.07
N ASP A 395 -20.07 17.15 16.05
CA ASP A 395 -19.85 16.73 17.45
C ASP A 395 -18.62 17.41 18.11
N GLY A 396 -18.25 18.61 17.64
CA GLY A 396 -17.09 19.36 18.09
C GLY A 396 -15.78 19.02 17.36
N ALA A 397 -15.75 18.05 16.44
CA ALA A 397 -14.59 17.77 15.60
C ALA A 397 -14.25 18.97 14.69
N SER A 398 -12.98 19.07 14.26
CA SER A 398 -12.63 19.84 13.06
C SER A 398 -12.60 18.88 11.88
N VAL A 399 -13.16 19.30 10.76
CA VAL A 399 -13.28 18.50 9.54
C VAL A 399 -13.09 19.41 8.32
N LEU A 400 -12.71 18.83 7.19
CA LEU A 400 -12.67 19.54 5.92
C LEU A 400 -13.67 18.92 4.94
N LEU A 401 -14.53 19.74 4.34
CA LEU A 401 -15.50 19.32 3.33
C LEU A 401 -15.11 19.90 1.96
N PRO A 402 -15.38 19.19 0.85
CA PRO A 402 -15.18 19.75 -0.49
C PRO A 402 -16.17 20.89 -0.77
N ILE A 403 -15.66 22.00 -1.31
CA ILE A 403 -16.49 23.06 -1.87
C ILE A 403 -17.23 22.47 -3.08
N SER A 404 -18.55 22.62 -3.14
CA SER A 404 -19.38 22.07 -4.22
C SER A 404 -20.00 23.17 -5.09
N ILE A 405 -20.13 22.92 -6.40
CA ILE A 405 -20.88 23.76 -7.33
C ILE A 405 -21.82 22.86 -8.15
N PRO A 406 -23.16 22.91 -7.95
CA PRO A 406 -23.88 23.72 -6.96
C PRO A 406 -23.56 23.31 -5.51
N GLU A 407 -23.83 24.19 -4.55
CA GLU A 407 -23.53 23.99 -3.13
C GLU A 407 -24.20 22.74 -2.53
N TYR A 408 -25.40 22.38 -3.02
CA TYR A 408 -26.13 21.19 -2.63
C TYR A 408 -26.72 20.43 -3.85
N PRO A 409 -26.68 19.09 -3.88
CA PRO A 409 -25.94 18.22 -2.96
C PRO A 409 -24.43 18.44 -3.08
N VAL A 410 -23.67 18.02 -2.06
CA VAL A 410 -22.20 18.11 -2.11
C VAL A 410 -21.67 17.20 -3.22
N THR A 411 -20.85 17.74 -4.11
CA THR A 411 -20.26 17.04 -5.25
C THR A 411 -18.73 17.12 -5.23
N TRP A 412 -18.09 16.08 -5.77
CA TRP A 412 -16.62 16.02 -5.91
C TRP A 412 -16.11 16.65 -7.22
N LYS A 413 -16.98 17.32 -7.99
CA LYS A 413 -16.70 17.80 -9.35
C LYS A 413 -15.48 18.71 -9.46
N GLN A 414 -15.27 19.64 -8.52
CA GLN A 414 -14.07 20.48 -8.50
C GLN A 414 -12.79 19.65 -8.27
N LEU A 415 -12.83 18.68 -7.36
CA LEU A 415 -11.71 17.80 -7.05
C LEU A 415 -11.41 16.81 -8.19
N GLN A 416 -12.44 16.34 -8.91
CA GLN A 416 -12.31 15.51 -10.11
C GLN A 416 -11.69 16.29 -11.28
N ALA A 417 -12.17 17.52 -11.52
CA ALA A 417 -11.58 18.41 -12.53
C ALA A 417 -10.12 18.77 -12.19
N PHE A 418 -9.82 18.95 -10.90
CA PHE A 418 -8.47 19.18 -10.42
C PHE A 418 -7.57 17.94 -10.60
N ALA A 419 -8.06 16.74 -10.28
CA ALA A 419 -7.36 15.50 -10.54
C ALA A 419 -7.08 15.29 -12.05
N ILE A 420 -8.03 15.61 -12.93
CA ILE A 420 -7.83 15.55 -14.39
C ILE A 420 -6.70 16.51 -14.83
N LEU A 421 -6.72 17.76 -14.38
CA LEU A 421 -5.69 18.74 -14.74
C LEU A 421 -4.31 18.35 -14.21
N LEU A 422 -4.24 18.02 -12.91
CA LEU A 422 -3.01 17.72 -12.20
C LEU A 422 -2.37 16.38 -12.63
N PHE A 423 -3.16 15.31 -12.78
CA PHE A 423 -2.64 13.98 -13.09
C PHE A 423 -2.63 13.66 -14.59
N LYS A 424 -3.73 13.94 -15.31
CA LYS A 424 -3.84 13.59 -16.74
C LYS A 424 -3.19 14.63 -17.64
N MET A 425 -3.52 15.91 -17.42
CA MET A 425 -3.03 17.02 -18.23
C MET A 425 -1.72 17.65 -17.71
N ARG A 426 -0.97 16.92 -16.86
CA ARG A 426 0.24 17.37 -16.13
C ARG A 426 1.28 18.15 -16.94
N THR A 427 1.32 17.96 -18.26
CA THR A 427 2.14 18.74 -19.20
C THR A 427 1.94 20.25 -19.06
N ILE A 428 0.73 20.72 -18.71
CA ILE A 428 0.48 22.16 -18.51
C ILE A 428 1.20 22.70 -17.26
N HIS A 429 1.22 21.95 -16.16
CA HIS A 429 1.93 22.35 -14.95
C HIS A 429 3.45 22.26 -15.17
N LEU A 430 3.94 21.21 -15.84
CA LEU A 430 5.36 21.05 -16.19
C LEU A 430 5.90 22.16 -17.12
N SER A 431 5.04 22.88 -17.86
CA SER A 431 5.46 23.98 -18.74
C SER A 431 5.57 25.34 -18.03
N HIS A 432 5.12 25.46 -16.78
CA HIS A 432 5.17 26.69 -15.96
C HIS A 432 4.69 27.96 -16.70
N PRO A 433 3.50 27.92 -17.33
CA PRO A 433 3.09 28.90 -18.34
C PRO A 433 2.82 30.29 -17.74
N GLN A 434 3.27 31.33 -18.43
CA GLN A 434 3.01 32.72 -18.03
C GLN A 434 1.65 33.19 -18.55
N ILE A 435 0.61 32.94 -17.75
CA ILE A 435 -0.79 33.23 -18.07
C ILE A 435 -1.15 34.65 -17.65
N TYR A 436 -1.80 35.40 -18.54
CA TYR A 436 -2.30 36.76 -18.30
C TYR A 436 -3.82 36.79 -18.49
N VAL A 437 -4.56 37.48 -17.63
CA VAL A 437 -6.03 37.60 -17.73
C VAL A 437 -6.44 39.07 -17.83
N TYR A 438 -6.93 39.49 -18.99
CA TYR A 438 -7.35 40.87 -19.24
C TYR A 438 -8.85 41.00 -19.48
N ASN A 439 -9.49 41.95 -18.80
CA ASN A 439 -10.83 42.38 -19.14
C ASN A 439 -10.78 43.42 -20.29
N ALA A 440 -11.40 43.11 -21.42
CA ALA A 440 -11.55 43.99 -22.58
C ALA A 440 -13.03 44.35 -22.88
N GLY A 441 -13.98 44.01 -22.01
CA GLY A 441 -15.41 44.24 -22.28
C GLY A 441 -16.36 43.49 -21.34
N ALA A 442 -15.89 42.39 -20.73
CA ALA A 442 -16.64 41.56 -19.80
C ALA A 442 -17.14 42.33 -18.55
N GLN A 443 -18.17 41.78 -17.89
CA GLN A 443 -18.68 42.33 -16.63
C GLN A 443 -17.58 42.46 -15.57
N SER A 444 -17.62 43.56 -14.81
CA SER A 444 -16.65 43.83 -13.74
C SER A 444 -16.61 42.68 -12.73
N GLY A 445 -15.41 42.28 -12.33
CA GLY A 445 -15.16 41.14 -11.45
C GLY A 445 -14.87 39.82 -12.16
N LEU A 446 -15.33 39.58 -13.39
CA LEU A 446 -15.17 38.27 -14.06
C LEU A 446 -13.70 37.90 -14.32
N GLY A 447 -12.82 38.86 -14.61
CA GLY A 447 -11.39 38.61 -14.73
C GLY A 447 -10.75 38.13 -13.43
N ARG A 448 -11.13 38.71 -12.28
CA ARG A 448 -10.68 38.25 -10.96
C ARG A 448 -11.27 36.90 -10.59
N LEU A 449 -12.54 36.63 -10.94
CA LEU A 449 -13.17 35.34 -10.71
C LEU A 449 -12.48 34.21 -11.50
N LEU A 450 -12.16 34.46 -12.77
CA LEU A 450 -11.38 33.53 -13.60
C LEU A 450 -9.94 33.35 -13.07
N ALA A 451 -9.29 34.41 -12.63
CA ALA A 451 -7.95 34.33 -12.04
C ALA A 451 -7.94 33.54 -10.73
N THR A 452 -8.92 33.75 -9.84
CA THR A 452 -9.13 32.93 -8.63
C THR A 452 -9.33 31.47 -8.99
N GLU A 453 -10.21 31.16 -9.96
CA GLU A 453 -10.43 29.79 -10.43
C GLU A 453 -9.11 29.18 -10.95
N LEU A 454 -8.41 29.83 -11.87
CA LEU A 454 -7.12 29.37 -12.41
C LEU A 454 -6.05 29.12 -11.33
N THR A 455 -5.92 30.02 -10.34
CA THR A 455 -5.01 29.84 -9.21
C THR A 455 -5.35 28.59 -8.39
N ARG A 456 -6.63 28.30 -8.15
CA ARG A 456 -7.09 27.10 -7.41
C ARG A 456 -6.61 25.81 -8.08
N TYR A 457 -6.61 25.73 -9.41
CA TYR A 457 -6.10 24.56 -10.14
C TYR A 457 -4.56 24.53 -10.26
N GLY A 458 -3.83 25.54 -9.76
CA GLY A 458 -2.37 25.63 -9.91
C GLY A 458 -1.90 26.19 -11.25
N LEU A 459 -2.70 27.07 -11.84
CA LEU A 459 -2.44 27.80 -13.09
C LEU A 459 -2.55 29.32 -12.86
N ALA A 460 -1.99 29.79 -11.74
CA ALA A 460 -2.11 31.18 -11.28
C ALA A 460 -1.64 32.19 -12.34
N PRO A 461 -2.46 33.17 -12.73
CA PRO A 461 -2.04 34.21 -13.66
C PRO A 461 -0.91 35.08 -13.07
N ALA A 462 0.07 35.42 -13.90
CA ALA A 462 1.11 36.39 -13.59
C ALA A 462 0.55 37.83 -13.52
N GLU A 463 -0.51 38.11 -14.27
CA GLU A 463 -1.22 39.39 -14.24
C GLU A 463 -2.75 39.21 -14.36
N THR A 464 -3.51 40.10 -13.73
CA THR A 464 -4.96 40.22 -13.93
C THR A 464 -5.40 41.68 -13.85
N ALA A 465 -5.78 42.27 -14.99
CA ALA A 465 -6.06 43.70 -15.11
C ALA A 465 -7.09 44.02 -16.23
N ASN A 466 -7.22 45.30 -16.59
CA ASN A 466 -7.92 45.70 -17.82
C ASN A 466 -6.95 45.62 -19.00
N PHE A 467 -7.45 45.29 -20.20
CA PHE A 467 -6.63 45.17 -21.40
C PHE A 467 -5.93 46.51 -21.75
N PRO A 468 -4.69 46.51 -22.26
CA PRO A 468 -3.90 47.75 -22.42
C PRO A 468 -4.52 48.82 -23.33
N THR A 469 -5.36 48.42 -24.30
CA THR A 469 -6.08 49.36 -25.18
C THR A 469 -7.40 49.81 -24.57
N ALA A 470 -7.70 51.11 -24.63
CA ALA A 470 -8.98 51.67 -24.16
C ALA A 470 -10.22 51.22 -24.97
N GLU A 471 -10.02 50.61 -26.15
CA GLU A 471 -11.09 50.04 -26.96
C GLU A 471 -11.58 48.70 -26.39
N LYS A 472 -12.91 48.52 -26.35
CA LYS A 472 -13.54 47.30 -25.82
C LYS A 472 -13.83 46.28 -26.91
N ARG A 473 -13.25 45.08 -26.80
CA ARG A 473 -13.52 43.95 -27.70
C ARG A 473 -14.90 43.36 -27.41
N ASP A 474 -15.68 43.10 -28.46
CA ASP A 474 -16.95 42.37 -28.36
C ASP A 474 -16.73 40.89 -28.01
N THR A 475 -15.71 40.28 -28.63
CA THR A 475 -15.41 38.85 -28.51
C THR A 475 -14.28 38.53 -27.53
N SER A 476 -14.39 37.39 -26.86
CA SER A 476 -13.38 36.81 -25.99
C SER A 476 -12.42 35.92 -26.78
N VAL A 477 -11.13 35.93 -26.42
CA VAL A 477 -10.08 35.23 -27.19
C VAL A 477 -9.00 34.70 -26.25
N VAL A 478 -8.24 33.69 -26.70
CA VAL A 478 -6.92 33.38 -26.14
C VAL A 478 -5.86 33.74 -27.17
N ILE A 479 -4.86 34.54 -26.77
CA ILE A 479 -3.76 34.98 -27.62
C ILE A 479 -2.50 34.18 -27.27
N ALA A 480 -1.91 33.52 -28.26
CA ALA A 480 -0.52 33.07 -28.21
C ALA A 480 0.39 34.25 -28.59
N ARG A 481 1.39 34.57 -27.76
CA ARG A 481 2.34 35.65 -28.08
C ARG A 481 3.30 35.29 -29.21
N THR A 482 3.68 34.02 -29.33
CA THR A 482 4.55 33.52 -30.40
C THR A 482 4.07 32.15 -30.92
N GLU A 483 4.61 31.71 -32.06
CA GLU A 483 4.43 30.35 -32.58
C GLU A 483 4.77 29.26 -31.54
N ALA A 484 5.80 29.49 -30.71
CA ALA A 484 6.22 28.54 -29.68
C ALA A 484 5.21 28.43 -28.51
N ASP A 485 4.39 29.45 -28.31
CA ASP A 485 3.41 29.53 -27.22
C ASP A 485 2.05 28.91 -27.61
N LYS A 486 1.81 28.67 -28.91
CA LYS A 486 0.58 28.08 -29.43
C LYS A 486 0.14 26.78 -28.75
N PRO A 487 1.01 25.80 -28.38
CA PRO A 487 0.55 24.58 -27.71
C PRO A 487 -0.10 24.86 -26.34
N VAL A 488 0.42 25.84 -25.60
CA VAL A 488 -0.11 26.27 -24.29
C VAL A 488 -1.39 27.10 -24.49
N ALA A 489 -1.38 28.02 -25.45
CA ALA A 489 -2.55 28.83 -25.78
C ALA A 489 -3.72 27.98 -26.32
N LEU A 490 -3.43 26.94 -27.11
CA LEU A 490 -4.42 26.00 -27.63
C LEU A 490 -5.08 25.18 -26.52
N PHE A 491 -4.33 24.83 -25.47
CA PHE A 491 -4.91 24.20 -24.27
C PHE A 491 -5.96 25.11 -23.62
N PHE A 492 -5.63 26.39 -23.37
CA PHE A 492 -6.58 27.33 -22.76
C PHE A 492 -7.74 27.70 -23.69
N SER A 493 -7.49 27.85 -24.99
CA SER A 493 -8.52 28.00 -26.03
C SER A 493 -9.51 26.84 -26.04
N SER A 494 -9.00 25.60 -25.97
CA SER A 494 -9.82 24.38 -25.91
C SER A 494 -10.62 24.28 -24.60
N LEU A 495 -9.97 24.55 -23.46
CA LEU A 495 -10.58 24.50 -22.12
C LEU A 495 -11.75 25.49 -22.00
N PHE A 496 -11.52 26.76 -22.34
CA PHE A 496 -12.52 27.82 -22.23
C PHE A 496 -13.43 27.94 -23.46
N ARG A 497 -13.20 27.12 -24.49
CA ARG A 497 -13.95 27.10 -25.77
C ARG A 497 -13.91 28.46 -26.48
N LEU A 498 -12.77 29.16 -26.38
CA LEU A 498 -12.51 30.48 -26.95
C LEU A 498 -11.65 30.39 -28.22
N PRO A 499 -11.82 31.29 -29.21
CA PRO A 499 -10.95 31.35 -30.38
C PRO A 499 -9.48 31.62 -30.01
N LEU A 500 -8.58 30.98 -30.73
CA LEU A 500 -7.12 31.17 -30.62
C LEU A 500 -6.64 32.21 -31.64
N GLU A 501 -6.10 33.32 -31.16
CA GLU A 501 -5.35 34.30 -31.95
C GLU A 501 -3.83 34.07 -31.79
N LEU A 502 -3.06 34.35 -32.85
CA LEU A 502 -1.62 34.56 -32.75
C LEU A 502 -1.36 36.07 -32.80
N LEU A 503 -0.54 36.58 -31.90
CA LEU A 503 -0.14 37.99 -31.91
C LEU A 503 0.75 38.29 -33.12
N ASP A 504 0.43 39.35 -33.87
CA ASP A 504 1.30 39.85 -34.94
C ASP A 504 2.65 40.30 -34.33
N PRO A 505 3.81 39.78 -34.81
CA PRO A 505 5.12 40.22 -34.35
C PRO A 505 5.41 41.72 -34.51
N ALA A 506 4.66 42.44 -35.36
CA ALA A 506 4.73 43.89 -35.50
C ALA A 506 3.76 44.66 -34.57
N SER A 507 2.95 43.96 -33.77
CA SER A 507 1.99 44.58 -32.84
C SER A 507 2.71 45.32 -31.70
N PRO A 508 2.28 46.54 -31.31
CA PRO A 508 2.84 47.21 -30.14
C PRO A 508 2.64 46.40 -28.85
N LEU A 509 1.56 45.61 -28.79
CA LEU A 509 1.21 44.74 -27.66
C LEU A 509 2.20 43.58 -27.42
N MET A 510 3.20 43.39 -28.29
CA MET A 510 4.27 42.38 -28.10
C MET A 510 5.09 42.59 -26.83
N GLN A 511 5.11 43.81 -26.27
CA GLN A 511 5.79 44.11 -24.99
C GLN A 511 4.84 44.04 -23.79
N ASP A 512 3.56 44.33 -23.98
CA ASP A 512 2.55 44.37 -22.91
C ASP A 512 1.99 42.98 -22.56
N LEU A 513 1.93 42.06 -23.53
CA LEU A 513 1.26 40.78 -23.36
C LEU A 513 2.20 39.65 -22.90
N GLY A 514 1.69 38.82 -22.01
CA GLY A 514 2.33 37.60 -21.54
C GLY A 514 2.33 36.47 -22.57
N GLN A 515 2.96 35.36 -22.20
CA GLN A 515 3.14 34.19 -23.06
C GLN A 515 1.81 33.66 -23.63
N VAL A 516 0.82 33.50 -22.75
CA VAL A 516 -0.56 33.19 -23.13
C VAL A 516 -1.47 34.20 -22.44
N THR A 517 -2.27 34.91 -23.23
CA THR A 517 -3.17 35.94 -22.73
C THR A 517 -4.63 35.55 -22.98
N ILE A 518 -5.43 35.48 -21.92
CA ILE A 518 -6.88 35.28 -21.99
C ILE A 518 -7.54 36.66 -21.95
N VAL A 519 -8.24 37.03 -23.02
CA VAL A 519 -8.91 38.34 -23.16
C VAL A 519 -10.41 38.15 -23.08
N LEU A 520 -11.05 38.85 -22.14
CA LEU A 520 -12.47 38.71 -21.82
C LEU A 520 -13.28 39.84 -22.46
N GLY A 521 -13.95 39.53 -23.57
CA GLY A 521 -14.83 40.44 -24.32
C GLY A 521 -16.22 40.59 -23.69
N LYS A 522 -17.10 41.36 -24.34
CA LYS A 522 -18.49 41.57 -23.89
C LYS A 522 -19.33 40.29 -23.90
N ASP A 523 -18.94 39.31 -24.71
CA ASP A 523 -19.51 37.96 -24.80
C ASP A 523 -19.12 37.01 -23.65
N TYR A 524 -18.17 37.38 -22.78
CA TYR A 524 -17.62 36.44 -21.79
C TYR A 524 -18.66 36.04 -20.72
N VAL A 525 -19.05 34.76 -20.75
CA VAL A 525 -19.85 34.12 -19.69
C VAL A 525 -18.96 33.19 -18.88
N TYR A 526 -18.75 33.51 -17.60
CA TYR A 526 -17.96 32.66 -16.70
C TYR A 526 -18.59 31.28 -16.52
N GLN A 527 -17.76 30.24 -16.60
CA GLN A 527 -18.11 28.87 -16.24
C GLN A 527 -16.98 28.29 -15.37
N PRO A 528 -17.30 27.66 -14.21
CA PRO A 528 -16.31 26.93 -13.42
C PRO A 528 -15.62 25.85 -14.24
N ILE A 529 -14.32 25.62 -14.00
CA ILE A 529 -13.51 24.67 -14.78
C ILE A 529 -14.05 23.24 -14.70
N GLN A 530 -14.69 22.87 -13.57
CA GLN A 530 -15.42 21.61 -13.44
C GLN A 530 -16.52 21.39 -14.49
N ASN A 531 -17.20 22.44 -14.95
CA ASN A 531 -18.26 22.33 -15.95
C ASN A 531 -17.67 22.20 -17.35
N LEU A 532 -16.50 22.82 -17.59
CA LEU A 532 -15.80 22.77 -18.87
C LEU A 532 -15.18 21.39 -19.13
N LEU A 533 -14.61 20.76 -18.09
CA LEU A 533 -13.93 19.46 -18.14
C LEU A 533 -14.83 18.23 -17.89
N LEU A 534 -15.93 18.37 -17.14
CA LEU A 534 -16.85 17.27 -16.81
C LEU A 534 -18.22 17.38 -17.52
N SER A 535 -18.29 18.19 -18.59
CA SER A 535 -19.39 18.08 -19.56
C SER A 535 -19.25 16.78 -20.37
N PRO A 536 -20.34 16.07 -20.69
CA PRO A 536 -20.34 14.99 -21.67
C PRO A 536 -20.21 15.51 -23.11
#